data_AF-W1YIM4-F1
#
_entry.id   AF-W1YIM4-F1
#
_cell.length_a   1.000
_cell.length_b   1.000
_cell.length_c   1.000
_cell.angle_alpha   90.00
_cell.angle_beta   90.00
_cell.angle_gamma   90.00
#
_symmetry.space_group_name_H-M   'P 1'
#
loop_
_entity.id
_entity.type
_entity.pdbx_description
1 polymer ?
#
loop_
_entity_poly.entity_id
_entity_poly.type
_entity_poly.pdbx_seq_one_letter_code
_entity_poly.pdbx_strand_id
1 'polypeptide(L)'
;AMEVALKNYPGRALINSVNGEEESITHVMPLAKRYGAALLCLPLSSGDLPEKAEDRVALAESIVNRAYGYGLQPHDLLLDPLVLTLASGEDSAR
;
A
#
# COMPACT_ATOMS: atom_id res chain seq x y z
N ALA A 1 3.11 17.85 2.47
CA ALA A 1 4.54 17.54 2.18
C ALA A 1 4.69 16.63 0.97
N MET A 2 4.02 15.46 0.95
CA MET A 2 4.12 14.48 -0.13
C MET A 2 3.88 15.04 -1.55
N GLU A 3 2.80 15.79 -1.78
CA GLU A 3 2.52 16.35 -3.11
C GLU A 3 3.64 17.29 -3.61
N VAL A 4 4.22 18.11 -2.73
CA VAL A 4 5.31 19.01 -3.10
C VAL A 4 6.55 18.22 -3.49
N ALA A 5 6.86 17.14 -2.77
CA ALA A 5 7.97 16.26 -3.14
C ALA A 5 7.74 15.58 -4.50
N LEU A 6 6.54 15.05 -4.74
CA LEU A 6 6.17 14.42 -6.02
C LEU A 6 6.29 15.39 -7.21
N LYS A 7 5.93 16.66 -7.02
CA LYS A 7 6.08 17.70 -8.06
C LYS A 7 7.54 17.97 -8.45
N ASN A 8 8.47 17.83 -7.51
CA ASN A 8 9.89 18.17 -7.72
C ASN A 8 10.76 16.95 -8.03
N TYR A 9 10.23 15.73 -7.90
CA TYR A 9 11.00 14.51 -8.10
C TYR A 9 11.17 14.20 -9.60
N PRO A 10 12.39 14.09 -10.12
CA PRO A 10 12.60 13.71 -11.51
C PRO A 10 12.39 12.20 -11.70
N GLY A 11 11.53 11.83 -12.65
CA GLY A 11 11.26 10.43 -12.98
C GLY A 11 10.09 9.85 -12.18
N ARG A 12 10.11 8.53 -11.96
CA ARG A 12 9.01 7.79 -11.33
C ARG A 12 9.29 7.57 -9.85
N ALA A 13 8.59 8.31 -8.99
CA ALA A 13 8.68 8.15 -7.54
C ALA A 13 8.02 6.85 -7.07
N LEU A 14 8.44 6.35 -5.90
CA LEU A 14 7.72 5.34 -5.13
C LEU A 14 7.12 6.02 -3.90
N ILE A 15 5.80 6.00 -3.76
CA ILE A 15 5.12 6.42 -2.54
C ILE A 15 5.11 5.24 -1.57
N ASN A 16 5.72 5.44 -0.40
CA ASN A 16 5.74 4.48 0.70
C ASN A 16 5.01 5.10 1.90
N SER A 17 3.76 4.74 2.18
CA SER A 17 2.91 3.69 1.56
C SER A 17 1.44 4.08 1.57
N VAL A 18 0.56 3.21 1.04
CA VAL A 18 -0.88 3.21 1.29
C VAL A 18 -1.26 2.00 2.13
N ASN A 19 -2.31 2.12 2.95
CA ASN A 19 -2.92 1.02 3.70
C ASN A 19 -4.43 0.94 3.42
N GLY A 20 -5.13 0.05 4.12
CA GLY A 20 -6.57 -0.17 3.96
C GLY A 20 -7.47 0.94 4.49
N GLU A 21 -6.92 1.97 5.15
CA GLU A 21 -7.71 3.08 5.67
C GLU A 21 -8.23 3.98 4.55
N GLU A 22 -9.50 4.36 4.64
CA GLU A 22 -10.15 5.20 3.62
C GLU A 22 -9.46 6.57 3.48
N GLU A 23 -8.97 7.14 4.59
CA GLU A 23 -8.20 8.39 4.57
C GLU A 23 -6.88 8.23 3.79
N SER A 24 -6.17 7.10 4.01
CA SER A 24 -4.92 6.82 3.30
C SER A 24 -5.16 6.62 1.81
N ILE A 25 -6.18 5.83 1.46
CA ILE A 25 -6.59 5.56 0.07
C ILE A 25 -6.96 6.85 -0.67
N THR A 26 -7.87 7.64 -0.10
CA THR A 26 -8.37 8.87 -0.72
C THR A 26 -7.32 9.97 -0.82
N HIS A 27 -6.33 9.97 0.08
CA HIS A 27 -5.22 10.92 0.01
C HIS A 27 -4.12 10.48 -0.97
N VAL A 28 -3.72 9.21 -0.95
CA VAL A 28 -2.52 8.72 -1.64
C VAL A 28 -2.78 8.32 -3.09
N MET A 29 -3.84 7.57 -3.37
CA MET A 29 -4.07 7.01 -4.72
C MET A 29 -4.27 8.07 -5.81
N PRO A 30 -5.00 9.19 -5.58
CA PRO A 30 -5.08 10.26 -6.56
C PRO A 30 -3.72 10.90 -6.87
N LEU A 31 -2.85 11.03 -5.86
CA LEU A 31 -1.50 11.57 -6.03
C LEU A 31 -0.63 10.59 -6.83
N ALA A 32 -0.67 9.30 -6.48
CA ALA A 32 0.03 8.26 -7.22
C ALA A 32 -0.33 8.29 -8.70
N LYS A 33 -1.63 8.35 -9.01
CA LYS A 33 -2.11 8.44 -10.39
C LYS A 33 -1.69 9.74 -11.08
N ARG A 34 -1.85 10.89 -10.41
CA ARG A 34 -1.57 12.21 -10.98
C ARG A 34 -0.10 12.40 -11.33
N TYR A 35 0.81 11.89 -10.49
CA TYR A 35 2.26 12.05 -10.67
C TYR A 35 2.93 10.82 -11.29
N GLY A 36 2.15 9.79 -11.66
CA GLY A 36 2.67 8.55 -12.24
C GLY A 36 3.59 7.77 -11.29
N ALA A 37 3.39 7.91 -9.98
CA ALA A 37 4.22 7.26 -8.97
C ALA A 37 3.81 5.79 -8.80
N ALA A 38 4.80 4.93 -8.54
CA ALA A 38 4.56 3.61 -7.99
C ALA A 38 4.10 3.72 -6.53
N LEU A 39 3.38 2.71 -6.04
CA LEU A 39 2.74 2.72 -4.74
C LEU A 39 3.03 1.41 -3.99
N LEU A 40 3.60 1.54 -2.79
CA LEU A 40 3.74 0.43 -1.86
C LEU A 40 2.44 0.27 -1.07
N CYS A 41 1.84 -0.92 -1.12
CA CYS A 41 0.59 -1.26 -0.46
C CYS A 41 0.84 -2.16 0.75
N LEU A 42 0.31 -1.77 1.90
CA LEU A 42 0.41 -2.51 3.16
C LEU A 42 -0.96 -3.06 3.56
N PRO A 43 -1.08 -4.34 3.93
CA PRO A 43 -2.33 -4.94 4.42
C PRO A 43 -2.56 -4.55 5.88
N LEU A 44 -2.69 -3.25 6.17
CA LEU A 44 -3.04 -2.72 7.48
C LEU A 44 -4.46 -2.17 7.44
N SER A 45 -5.26 -2.49 8.45
CA SER A 45 -6.59 -1.92 8.68
C SER A 45 -6.68 -1.45 10.13
N SER A 46 -7.11 -0.22 10.31
CA SER A 46 -7.26 0.51 11.57
C SER A 46 -5.97 0.58 12.40
N GLY A 47 -4.82 0.49 11.73
CA GLY A 47 -3.50 0.45 12.35
C GLY A 47 -3.00 -0.97 12.65
N ASP A 48 -3.86 -1.98 12.53
CA ASP A 48 -3.55 -3.36 12.86
C ASP A 48 -3.27 -4.20 11.61
N LEU A 49 -2.36 -5.16 11.78
CA LEU A 49 -2.01 -6.16 10.79
C LEU A 49 -2.83 -7.43 11.07
N PRO A 50 -3.62 -7.93 10.11
CA PRO A 50 -4.34 -9.18 10.31
C PRO A 50 -3.39 -10.32 10.70
N GLU A 51 -3.78 -11.15 11.67
CA GLU A 51 -2.93 -12.23 12.17
C GLU A 51 -2.69 -13.30 11.10
N LYS A 52 -3.73 -13.66 10.35
CA LYS A 52 -3.70 -14.73 9.36
C LYS A 52 -3.26 -14.24 7.98
N ALA A 53 -2.50 -15.08 7.28
CA ALA A 53 -2.03 -14.78 5.92
C ALA A 53 -3.19 -14.56 4.94
N GLU A 54 -4.26 -15.35 5.06
CA GLU A 54 -5.44 -15.26 4.18
C GLU A 54 -6.14 -13.90 4.33
N ASP A 55 -6.24 -13.40 5.56
CA ASP A 55 -6.86 -12.11 5.86
C ASP A 55 -5.99 -10.95 5.32
N ARG A 56 -4.66 -11.09 5.37
CA ARG A 56 -3.73 -10.13 4.75
C ARG A 56 -3.87 -10.11 3.24
N VAL A 57 -4.00 -11.27 2.61
CA VAL A 57 -4.23 -11.39 1.16
C VAL A 57 -5.56 -10.72 0.78
N ALA A 58 -6.65 -11.03 1.48
CA ALA A 58 -7.95 -10.43 1.22
C ALA A 58 -7.93 -8.90 1.35
N LEU A 59 -7.22 -8.38 2.35
CA LEU A 59 -7.05 -6.93 2.52
C LEU A 59 -6.18 -6.32 1.41
N ALA A 60 -5.08 -6.97 1.03
CA ALA A 60 -4.26 -6.53 -0.09
C ALA A 60 -5.04 -6.51 -1.41
N GLU A 61 -5.85 -7.53 -1.69
CA GLU A 61 -6.76 -7.57 -2.85
C GLU A 61 -7.76 -6.41 -2.84
N SER A 62 -8.33 -6.10 -1.67
CA SER A 62 -9.21 -4.94 -1.51
C SER A 62 -8.50 -3.64 -1.89
N ILE A 63 -7.28 -3.40 -1.38
CA ILE A 63 -6.49 -2.21 -1.70
C ILE A 63 -6.17 -2.14 -3.20
N VAL A 64 -5.78 -3.26 -3.81
CA VAL A 64 -5.49 -3.36 -5.25
C VAL A 64 -6.72 -3.03 -6.09
N ASN A 65 -7.88 -3.57 -5.74
CA ASN A 65 -9.13 -3.29 -6.45
C ASN A 65 -9.52 -1.80 -6.34
N ARG A 66 -9.32 -1.19 -5.16
CA ARG A 66 -9.50 0.27 -4.99
C ARG A 66 -8.53 1.04 -5.89
N ALA A 67 -7.26 0.65 -5.95
CA ALA A 67 -6.25 1.29 -6.80
C ALA A 67 -6.63 1.27 -8.30
N TYR A 68 -7.18 0.15 -8.79
CA TYR A 68 -7.70 0.05 -10.15
C TYR A 68 -8.86 1.02 -10.40
N GLY A 69 -9.73 1.24 -9.41
CA GLY A 69 -10.78 2.27 -9.47
C GLY A 69 -10.25 3.69 -9.64
N TYR A 70 -9.05 3.98 -9.15
CA TYR A 70 -8.33 5.25 -9.37
C TYR A 70 -7.51 5.27 -10.68
N GLY A 71 -7.57 4.19 -11.47
CA GLY A 71 -6.89 4.08 -12.76
C GLY A 71 -5.41 3.73 -12.66
N LEU A 72 -4.92 3.27 -11.51
CA LEU A 72 -3.60 2.65 -11.37
C LEU A 72 -3.60 1.28 -12.05
N GLN A 73 -2.44 0.81 -12.48
CA GLN A 73 -2.24 -0.45 -13.19
C GLN A 73 -1.46 -1.44 -12.32
N PRO A 74 -1.46 -2.74 -12.63
CA PRO A 74 -0.70 -3.73 -11.85
C PRO A 74 0.78 -3.37 -11.65
N HIS A 75 1.43 -2.79 -12.67
CA HIS A 75 2.84 -2.38 -12.61
C HIS A 75 3.07 -1.07 -11.82
N ASP A 76 2.02 -0.43 -11.31
CA ASP A 76 2.09 0.70 -10.38
C ASP A 76 2.16 0.23 -8.92
N LEU A 77 1.87 -1.04 -8.63
CA LEU A 77 1.65 -1.51 -7.27
C LEU A 77 2.76 -2.45 -6.82
N LEU A 78 3.29 -2.21 -5.63
CA LEU A 78 4.18 -3.11 -4.92
C LEU A 78 3.47 -3.57 -3.64
N LEU A 79 3.33 -4.86 -3.44
CA LEU A 79 2.70 -5.41 -2.23
C LEU A 79 3.78 -5.79 -1.22
N ASP A 80 3.68 -5.26 0.01
CA ASP A 80 4.51 -5.66 1.13
C ASP A 80 3.64 -6.35 2.19
N PRO A 81 3.83 -7.67 2.43
CA PRO A 81 3.00 -8.45 3.35
C PRO A 81 3.26 -8.17 4.84
N LEU A 82 4.22 -7.29 5.17
CA LEU A 82 4.62 -6.95 6.54
C LEU A 82 5.02 -8.20 7.35
N VAL A 83 6.09 -8.85 6.92
CA VAL A 83 6.69 -9.98 7.65
C VAL A 83 7.11 -9.52 9.04
N LEU A 84 6.67 -10.26 10.07
CA LEU A 84 6.99 -9.96 11.47
C LEU A 84 8.32 -10.61 11.87
N THR A 85 8.94 -10.10 12.94
CA THR A 85 10.17 -10.71 13.44
C THR A 85 9.90 -12.11 13.99
N LEU A 86 10.83 -13.05 13.81
CA LEU A 86 10.69 -14.43 14.30
C LEU A 86 10.38 -14.52 15.81
N ALA A 87 10.88 -13.58 16.60
CA ALA A 87 10.66 -13.54 18.05
C ALA A 87 9.26 -13.05 18.44
N SER A 88 8.46 -12.54 17.50
CA SER A 88 7.12 -11.99 17.76
C SER A 88 6.04 -13.06 17.93
N GLY A 89 6.33 -14.33 17.62
CA GLY A 89 5.41 -15.45 17.76
C GLY A 89 5.77 -16.62 16.85
N GLU A 90 5.38 -17.84 17.23
CA GLU A 90 5.74 -19.09 16.52
C GLU A 90 5.27 -19.12 15.04
N ASP A 91 4.20 -18.39 14.71
CA ASP A 91 3.64 -18.33 13.36
C ASP A 91 4.14 -17.12 12.52
N SER A 92 5.07 -16.29 13.04
CA SER A 92 5.49 -15.03 12.40
C SER A 92 6.23 -15.19 11.05
N ALA A 93 6.70 -16.40 10.74
CA ALA A 93 7.43 -16.72 9.50
C ALA A 93 6.79 -17.85 8.70
N ARG A 94 5.51 -18.15 8.96
CA ARG A 94 4.74 -19.12 8.19
C ARG A 94 3.98 -18.47 7.04
#